data_AF-A0A4Q7S9B9-F1
#
_entry.id   AF-A0A4Q7S9B9-F1
#
_cell.length_a   1.000
_cell.length_b   1.000
_cell.length_c   1.000
_cell.angle_alpha   90.00
_cell.angle_beta   90.00
_cell.angle_gamma   90.00
#
_symmetry.space_group_name_H-M   'P 1'
#
loop_
_entity.id
_entity.type
_entity.pdbx_description
1 polymer ?
#
loop_
_entity_poly.entity_id
_entity_poly.type
_entity_poly.pdbx_seq_one_letter_code
_entity_poly.pdbx_strand_id
1 'polypeptide(L)'
;MKAILACAVAALGIVACATSAAPELETLVGDLRIKGSAPFPVVMLETADRGTWELSGMGEAQARELAGRRVEAKGKVVVPPGPATWLPRLQVVGTPEAVAR
;
A
#
# COMPACT_ATOMS: atom_id res chain seq x y z
N MET A 1 -29.91 30.10 -51.94
CA MET A 1 -28.58 29.47 -52.08
C MET A 1 -27.76 29.74 -50.84
N LYS A 2 -27.20 28.67 -50.23
CA LYS A 2 -26.18 28.63 -49.15
C LYS A 2 -26.61 29.21 -47.78
N ALA A 3 -27.17 28.41 -46.87
CA ALA A 3 -26.57 27.35 -46.06
C ALA A 3 -25.67 27.86 -44.92
N ILE A 4 -26.21 27.72 -43.69
CA ILE A 4 -25.60 27.06 -42.52
C ILE A 4 -24.24 27.60 -42.04
N LEU A 5 -24.24 28.26 -40.88
CA LEU A 5 -23.28 28.01 -39.77
C LEU A 5 -23.71 28.87 -38.56
N ALA A 6 -24.66 28.43 -37.74
CA ALA A 6 -24.39 27.66 -36.53
C ALA A 6 -23.30 28.27 -35.61
N CYS A 7 -23.47 29.52 -35.17
CA CYS A 7 -22.82 30.06 -33.97
C CYS A 7 -23.46 29.49 -32.68
N ALA A 8 -23.50 28.17 -32.59
CA ALA A 8 -23.86 27.44 -31.38
C ALA A 8 -22.56 26.92 -30.76
N VAL A 9 -21.74 27.81 -30.18
CA VAL A 9 -20.66 27.37 -29.28
C VAL A 9 -21.32 27.11 -27.92
N ALA A 10 -22.03 25.98 -27.87
CA ALA A 10 -22.57 25.42 -26.66
C ALA A 10 -21.41 24.97 -25.77
N ALA A 11 -21.34 25.60 -24.60
CA ALA A 11 -20.95 25.03 -23.32
C ALA A 11 -20.33 23.61 -23.37
N LEU A 12 -19.01 23.53 -23.44
CA LEU A 12 -18.26 22.35 -22.99
C LEU A 12 -17.48 22.75 -21.74
N GLY A 13 -18.23 22.98 -20.66
CA GLY A 13 -17.69 23.01 -19.31
C GLY A 13 -17.23 21.61 -18.96
N ILE A 14 -15.94 21.32 -19.19
CA ILE A 14 -15.30 20.14 -18.64
C ILE A 14 -15.15 20.42 -17.15
N VAL A 15 -16.19 20.12 -16.36
CA VAL A 15 -16.05 19.96 -14.93
C VAL A 15 -15.23 18.67 -14.75
N ALA A 16 -13.91 18.82 -14.76
CA ALA A 16 -13.02 17.79 -14.28
C ALA A 16 -13.29 17.63 -12.79
N CYS A 17 -14.22 16.74 -12.44
CA CYS A 17 -14.30 16.22 -11.09
C CYS A 17 -12.97 15.53 -10.83
N ALA A 18 -12.03 16.25 -10.20
CA ALA A 18 -10.93 15.66 -9.47
C ALA A 18 -11.54 14.87 -8.31
N THR A 19 -12.14 13.72 -8.63
CA THR A 19 -12.50 12.73 -7.64
C THR A 19 -11.17 12.19 -7.13
N SER A 20 -10.75 12.70 -5.98
CA SER A 20 -9.64 12.12 -5.24
C SER A 20 -10.13 10.75 -4.79
N ALA A 21 -9.89 9.73 -5.60
CA ALA A 21 -10.14 8.35 -5.20
C ALA A 21 -9.35 8.11 -3.91
N ALA A 22 -10.01 7.59 -2.88
CA ALA A 22 -9.34 7.22 -1.66
C ALA A 22 -8.18 6.26 -2.00
N PRO A 23 -7.01 6.38 -1.35
CA PRO A 23 -5.89 5.50 -1.64
C PRO A 23 -6.30 4.05 -1.38
N GLU A 24 -6.11 3.20 -2.38
CA GLU A 24 -6.38 1.78 -2.26
C GLU A 24 -5.44 1.17 -1.21
N LEU A 25 -6.04 0.50 -0.23
CA LEU A 25 -5.31 -0.16 0.86
C LEU A 25 -5.26 -1.65 0.59
N GLU A 26 -4.05 -2.19 0.64
CA GLU A 26 -3.75 -3.61 0.52
C GLU A 26 -3.74 -4.26 1.91
N THR A 27 -4.16 -5.52 1.98
CA THR A 27 -4.13 -6.32 3.21
C THR A 27 -3.23 -7.54 3.00
N LEU A 28 -2.17 -7.65 3.80
CA LEU A 28 -1.24 -8.76 3.78
C LEU A 28 -1.34 -9.57 5.08
N VAL A 29 -1.30 -10.89 4.96
CA VAL A 29 -1.28 -11.80 6.12
C VAL A 29 -0.03 -12.67 6.04
N GLY A 30 0.77 -12.68 7.11
CA GLY A 30 2.04 -13.37 7.12
C GLY A 30 2.71 -13.42 8.48
N ASP A 31 3.88 -14.07 8.56
CA ASP A 31 4.70 -14.09 9.76
C ASP A 31 5.60 -12.85 9.83
N LEU A 32 5.50 -12.09 10.92
CA LEU A 32 6.29 -10.89 11.13
C LEU A 32 7.68 -11.24 11.66
N ARG A 33 8.73 -10.69 11.05
CA ARG A 33 10.12 -10.84 11.44
C ARG A 33 10.79 -9.48 11.54
N ILE A 34 11.76 -9.34 12.44
CA ILE A 34 12.68 -8.19 12.44
C ILE A 34 14.03 -8.72 11.96
N LYS A 35 14.57 -8.11 10.90
CA LYS A 35 15.91 -8.42 10.37
C LYS A 35 16.84 -7.22 10.55
N GLY A 36 18.14 -7.49 10.66
CA GLY A 36 19.14 -6.47 10.94
C GLY A 36 19.32 -6.20 12.44
N SER A 37 20.31 -5.36 12.76
CA SER A 37 20.63 -4.94 14.12
C SER A 37 20.39 -3.43 14.29
N ALA A 38 20.38 -2.96 15.53
CA ALA A 38 20.42 -1.53 15.79
C ALA A 38 21.60 -0.87 15.06
N PRO A 39 21.43 0.36 14.53
CA PRO A 39 20.24 1.23 14.61
C PRO A 39 19.27 1.06 13.42
N PHE A 40 19.45 0.04 12.57
CA PHE A 40 18.70 -0.12 11.32
C PHE A 40 17.95 -1.47 11.25
N PRO A 41 17.05 -1.78 12.20
CA PRO A 41 16.17 -2.93 12.04
C PRO A 41 15.18 -2.71 10.90
N VAL A 42 14.88 -3.77 10.17
CA VAL A 42 13.86 -3.80 9.11
C VAL A 42 12.78 -4.78 9.51
N VAL A 43 11.52 -4.32 9.47
CA VAL A 43 10.35 -5.17 9.74
C VAL A 43 9.95 -5.86 8.45
N MET A 44 9.87 -7.17 8.47
CA MET A 44 9.56 -8.02 7.33
C MET A 44 8.27 -8.79 7.60
N LEU A 45 7.45 -8.99 6.58
CA LEU A 45 6.29 -9.86 6.60
C LEU A 45 6.49 -10.97 5.57
N GLU A 46 6.61 -12.21 6.04
CA GLU A 46 6.72 -13.40 5.21
C GLU A 46 5.30 -13.94 4.95
N THR A 47 4.77 -13.70 3.76
CA THR A 47 3.44 -14.17 3.35
C THR A 47 3.54 -15.56 2.71
N ALA A 48 2.45 -16.32 2.71
CA ALA A 48 2.44 -17.69 2.16
C ALA A 48 2.49 -17.71 0.62
N ASP A 49 1.88 -16.71 -0.02
CA ASP A 49 1.57 -16.68 -1.45
C ASP A 49 2.19 -15.48 -2.19
N ARG A 50 2.51 -14.41 -1.47
CA ARG A 50 2.97 -13.13 -2.04
C ARG A 50 4.41 -12.78 -1.68
N GLY A 51 5.17 -13.77 -1.21
CA GLY A 51 6.57 -13.64 -0.84
C GLY A 51 6.81 -12.75 0.38
N THR A 52 8.00 -12.15 0.43
CA THR A 52 8.44 -11.35 1.58
C THR A 52 8.27 -9.86 1.29
N TRP A 53 7.73 -9.14 2.26
CA TRP A 53 7.49 -7.70 2.19
C TRP A 53 8.24 -6.96 3.29
N GLU A 54 8.71 -5.76 3.01
CA GLU A 54 9.07 -4.79 4.04
C GLU A 54 7.81 -4.09 4.55
N LEU A 55 7.66 -4.00 5.88
CA LEU A 55 6.66 -3.17 6.53
C LEU A 55 7.30 -1.87 7.02
N SER A 56 6.78 -0.73 6.57
CA SER A 56 7.16 0.59 7.06
C SER A 56 5.99 1.27 7.79
N GLY A 57 6.28 2.27 8.63
CA GLY A 57 5.25 2.97 9.42
C GLY A 57 4.92 2.37 10.78
N MET A 58 5.56 1.25 11.12
CA MET A 58 5.42 0.61 12.42
C MET A 58 6.45 1.16 13.41
N GLY A 59 6.05 1.37 14.67
CA GLY A 59 6.97 1.69 15.75
C GLY A 59 7.80 0.48 16.19
N GLU A 60 9.04 0.70 16.63
CA GLU A 60 9.94 -0.41 17.01
C GLU A 60 9.37 -1.30 18.12
N ALA A 61 8.78 -0.70 19.17
CA ALA A 61 8.19 -1.45 20.28
C ALA A 61 7.07 -2.39 19.82
N GLN A 62 6.20 -1.90 18.93
CA GLN A 62 5.11 -2.68 18.34
C GLN A 62 5.64 -3.81 17.46
N ALA A 63 6.65 -3.53 16.62
CA ALA A 63 7.28 -4.56 15.80
C ALA A 63 7.87 -5.69 16.67
N ARG A 64 8.49 -5.33 17.80
CA ARG A 64 9.07 -6.29 18.74
C ARG A 64 8.01 -7.13 19.45
N GLU A 65 6.88 -6.54 19.82
CA GLU A 65 5.74 -7.25 20.41
C GLU A 65 5.12 -8.28 19.43
N LEU A 66 5.10 -7.95 18.15
CA LEU A 66 4.52 -8.79 17.11
C LEU A 66 5.51 -9.76 16.47
N ALA A 67 6.81 -9.65 16.77
CA ALA A 67 7.84 -10.46 16.15
C ALA A 67 7.62 -11.96 16.39
N GLY A 68 7.67 -12.74 15.31
CA GLY A 68 7.44 -14.19 15.31
C GLY A 68 5.96 -14.59 15.32
N ARG A 69 5.02 -13.63 15.31
CA ARG A 69 3.58 -13.91 15.22
C ARG A 69 3.11 -13.81 13.77
N ARG A 70 2.03 -14.55 13.48
CA ARG A 70 1.26 -14.33 12.25
C ARG A 70 0.38 -13.11 12.45
N VAL A 71 0.43 -12.15 11.53
CA VAL A 71 -0.29 -10.87 11.62
C VAL A 71 -1.00 -10.55 10.32
N GLU A 72 -2.08 -9.78 10.42
CA GLU A 72 -2.74 -9.07 9.33
C GLU A 72 -2.28 -7.61 9.34
N ALA A 73 -1.66 -7.16 8.26
CA ALA A 73 -1.17 -5.81 8.07
C ALA A 73 -1.92 -5.14 6.91
N LYS A 74 -2.61 -4.03 7.22
CA LYS A 74 -3.28 -3.19 6.22
C LYS A 74 -2.45 -1.95 5.93
N GLY A 75 -2.30 -1.59 4.67
CA GLY A 75 -1.47 -0.44 4.31
C GLY A 75 -1.50 -0.05 2.84
N LYS A 76 -0.73 0.98 2.51
CA LYS A 76 -0.53 1.42 1.13
C LYS A 76 0.72 0.74 0.56
N VAL A 77 0.61 0.16 -0.63
CA VAL A 77 1.79 -0.31 -1.36
C VAL A 77 2.60 0.90 -1.82
N VAL A 78 3.83 1.03 -1.32
CA VAL A 78 4.75 2.11 -1.68
C VAL A 78 5.84 1.65 -2.64
N VAL A 79 6.18 0.36 -2.61
CA VAL A 79 7.00 -0.30 -3.62
C VAL A 79 6.26 -1.56 -4.07
N PRO A 80 5.74 -1.61 -5.30
CA PRO A 80 4.95 -2.74 -5.78
C PRO A 80 5.84 -3.97 -6.08
N PRO A 81 5.32 -5.19 -5.95
CA PRO A 81 6.03 -6.39 -6.36
C PRO A 81 6.21 -6.43 -7.88
N GLY A 82 7.31 -7.03 -8.36
CA GLY A 82 7.56 -7.19 -9.79
C GLY A 82 8.99 -7.61 -10.12
N PRO A 83 9.29 -7.91 -11.40
CA PRO A 83 10.60 -8.44 -11.82
C PRO A 83 11.79 -7.52 -11.53
N ALA A 84 11.55 -6.20 -11.45
CA ALA A 84 12.56 -5.20 -11.13
C ALA A 84 12.58 -4.81 -9.64
N THR A 85 11.68 -5.38 -8.82
CA THR A 85 11.57 -5.08 -7.39
C THR A 85 12.25 -6.17 -6.59
N TRP A 86 13.31 -5.81 -5.87
CA TRP A 86 13.98 -6.75 -4.97
C TRP A 86 13.16 -7.06 -3.71
N LEU A 87 12.55 -6.03 -3.13
CA LEU A 87 11.74 -6.15 -1.92
C LEU A 87 10.53 -5.21 -2.02
N PRO A 88 9.31 -5.75 -2.16
CA PRO A 88 8.12 -4.92 -2.12
C PRO A 88 7.91 -4.36 -0.72
N ARG A 89 7.25 -3.20 -0.63
CA ARG A 89 7.07 -2.47 0.63
C ARG A 89 5.64 -2.02 0.81
N LEU A 90 5.10 -2.33 1.98
CA LEU A 90 3.80 -1.90 2.45
C LEU A 90 4.00 -0.86 3.57
N GLN A 91 3.52 0.35 3.34
CA GLN A 91 3.39 1.38 4.37
C GLN A 91 2.13 1.10 5.18
N VAL A 92 2.30 0.55 6.38
CA VAL A 92 1.20 0.14 7.25
C VAL A 92 0.41 1.37 7.71
N VAL A 93 -0.91 1.23 7.74
CA VAL A 93 -1.84 2.21 8.31
C VAL A 93 -2.45 1.58 9.57
N GLY A 94 -2.07 2.10 10.74
CA GLY A 94 -2.48 1.55 12.03
C GLY A 94 -1.59 0.41 12.53
N THR A 95 -2.08 -0.32 13.53
CA THR A 95 -1.39 -1.43 14.17
C THR A 95 -1.79 -2.75 13.50
N PRO A 96 -0.86 -3.56 12.99
CA PRO A 96 -1.18 -4.91 12.54
C PRO A 96 -1.69 -5.77 13.67
N GLU A 97 -2.68 -6.60 13.36
CA GLU A 97 -3.35 -7.45 14.33
C GLU A 97 -2.80 -8.88 14.24
N ALA A 98 -2.56 -9.51 15.38
CA ALA A 98 -2.19 -10.91 15.39
C ALA A 98 -3.38 -11.79 15.03
N VAL A 99 -3.16 -12.78 14.17
CA VAL A 99 -4.18 -13.70 13.70
C VAL A 99 -3.81 -15.14 14.07
N ALA A 100 -4.81 -16.02 14.11
CA ALA A 100 -4.59 -17.46 14.30
C ALA A 100 -3.74 -18.03 13.16
N ARG A 101 -2.96 -19.07 13.48
CA ARG A 101 -2.11 -19.78 12.51
C ARG A 101 -2.92 -20.76 11.69
#